data_AF-A0A8T0L458-F1
#
_entry.id   AF-A0A8T0L458-F1
#
_cell.length_a   1.000
_cell.length_b   1.000
_cell.length_c   1.000
_cell.angle_alpha   90.00
_cell.angle_beta   90.00
_cell.angle_gamma   90.00
#
_symmetry.space_group_name_H-M   'P 1'
#
loop_
_entity.id
_entity.type
_entity.pdbx_description
1 polymer ?
#
loop_
_entity_poly.entity_id
_entity_poly.type
_entity_poly.pdbx_seq_one_letter_code
_entity_poly.pdbx_strand_id
1 'polypeptide(L)'
;MLLRTASSFSLVNANANANADADHILPLINPSSAIRCYSHAKSFVPCATKGSNNRPLTGVVFEPFEEVKKELDLVPTLPEASLARQKYTNESEAVVNEQINVEYNVSYVYHAMFAYFDRDNVALKGLAKFFKESSEEEREHAEKLIEYQNKRGGKVKLQSIVMPLSEFDHEEKGDALYAMELALSLEKLTNEKLLNLHSVASKNNDVHLTDFIESEFLGEQKRTEVSMGPNLECRMYEAKYPEVDMAVMIQVKNIADMGAYVSLLEYNNIEGMILFSELSRRRIRSVSSLIKVGRIEPVVVLRVDKEKGYIDLSKRRVSEEDIQACEERYNKSKLVHSIMRHVAETLNIDLEDLYIHIAWPLYRKYGHAFEAFKIIVTDPDSVLNTLTREVKEVGPDGQEVTKVVRAVSEEVKDSLVKNIRRRMTPQPLKIRADIEMKCFQFDGVLHIKEAMRKAEAAGNDDCPVKIKLVAPPLYVLTTQTLDKEQGILVLNNAITACTRAIEQHKGKLVVKEGARAVSERDDKLLAEHMAKLRQDNEEVSGDEDSEEEEDTGMGEVDVDNGSGITE
;
A
#
# COMPACT_ATOMS: atom_id res chain seq x y z
N MET A 1 -1.26 -14.32 -39.47
CA MET A 1 -1.09 -15.22 -40.63
C MET A 1 -0.04 -16.27 -40.29
N LEU A 2 -0.16 -17.48 -40.85
CA LEU A 2 0.65 -18.70 -40.68
C LEU A 2 0.09 -19.67 -39.62
N LEU A 3 -0.97 -20.44 -39.92
CA LEU A 3 -1.01 -21.71 -40.69
C LEU A 3 -0.16 -22.83 -40.06
N ARG A 4 -0.84 -23.79 -39.41
CA ARG A 4 -0.36 -25.17 -39.26
C ARG A 4 -1.18 -26.07 -40.18
N THR A 5 -0.48 -26.65 -41.14
CA THR A 5 -0.95 -27.67 -42.08
C THR A 5 -0.80 -29.08 -41.50
N ALA A 6 -1.72 -29.96 -41.92
CA ALA A 6 -1.87 -31.35 -41.54
C ALA A 6 -0.88 -32.31 -42.23
N SER A 7 -0.74 -33.52 -41.66
CA SER A 7 -0.69 -34.85 -42.33
C SER A 7 -0.46 -35.91 -41.24
N SER A 8 -1.38 -36.81 -40.89
CA SER A 8 -1.90 -38.00 -41.59
C SER A 8 -0.83 -39.03 -41.98
N PHE A 9 -0.80 -40.16 -41.26
CA PHE A 9 -0.32 -41.45 -41.77
C PHE A 9 -1.26 -42.59 -41.31
N SER A 10 -1.77 -43.27 -42.32
CA SER A 10 -2.52 -44.54 -42.40
C SER A 10 -1.55 -45.74 -42.29
N LEU A 11 -1.86 -47.04 -42.18
CA LEU A 11 -3.02 -47.91 -42.44
C LEU A 11 -2.69 -49.37 -41.98
N VAL A 12 -3.72 -50.25 -41.96
CA VAL A 12 -3.76 -51.74 -42.10
C VAL A 12 -3.84 -52.67 -40.87
N ASN A 13 -5.08 -53.01 -40.49
CA ASN A 13 -5.80 -54.32 -40.58
C ASN A 13 -5.11 -55.68 -40.26
N ALA A 14 -5.75 -56.54 -39.43
CA ALA A 14 -6.19 -57.91 -39.78
C ALA A 14 -6.86 -58.70 -38.62
N ASN A 15 -7.95 -59.41 -39.00
CA ASN A 15 -8.57 -60.65 -38.47
C ASN A 15 -9.42 -60.60 -37.18
N ALA A 16 -10.47 -61.41 -36.98
CA ALA A 16 -11.53 -62.03 -37.80
C ALA A 16 -12.45 -62.81 -36.81
N ASN A 17 -13.77 -62.70 -37.00
CA ASN A 17 -14.88 -63.63 -36.67
C ASN A 17 -14.91 -64.48 -35.37
N ALA A 18 -16.05 -64.43 -34.65
CA ALA A 18 -17.04 -65.53 -34.63
C ALA A 18 -18.32 -65.18 -33.82
N ASN A 19 -19.44 -65.69 -34.32
CA ASN A 19 -20.85 -65.54 -33.91
C ASN A 19 -21.20 -66.20 -32.55
N ALA A 20 -22.33 -65.80 -31.95
CA ALA A 20 -23.55 -66.64 -31.88
C ALA A 20 -24.60 -66.13 -30.85
N ASP A 21 -25.84 -66.02 -31.33
CA ASP A 21 -27.14 -66.36 -30.69
C ASP A 21 -27.59 -65.65 -29.39
N ALA A 22 -28.88 -65.45 -29.09
CA ALA A 22 -30.17 -65.37 -29.78
C ALA A 22 -31.23 -65.09 -28.67
N ASP A 23 -32.43 -64.66 -29.08
CA ASP A 23 -33.72 -64.77 -28.35
C ASP A 23 -33.97 -63.88 -27.12
N HIS A 24 -35.17 -63.36 -26.83
CA HIS A 24 -36.47 -63.31 -27.50
C HIS A 24 -37.35 -62.27 -26.77
N ILE A 25 -38.06 -61.44 -27.55
CA ILE A 25 -39.50 -61.10 -27.50
C ILE A 25 -40.21 -60.96 -26.12
N LEU A 26 -40.88 -59.82 -25.89
CA LEU A 26 -42.35 -59.64 -25.66
C LEU A 26 -42.70 -58.30 -24.95
N PRO A 27 -43.95 -57.80 -25.02
CA PRO A 27 -44.22 -56.44 -25.46
C PRO A 27 -45.25 -55.68 -24.57
N LEU A 28 -45.82 -54.62 -25.16
CA LEU A 28 -47.26 -54.25 -25.10
C LEU A 28 -47.75 -53.23 -24.04
N ILE A 29 -48.43 -52.22 -24.62
CA ILE A 29 -49.66 -51.53 -24.20
C ILE A 29 -49.52 -50.11 -23.60
N ASN A 30 -50.23 -49.24 -24.31
CA ASN A 30 -50.48 -47.82 -24.15
C ASN A 30 -52.00 -47.66 -23.79
N PRO A 31 -52.59 -46.47 -23.69
CA PRO A 31 -52.75 -45.64 -22.50
C PRO A 31 -54.22 -45.28 -22.19
N SER A 32 -54.49 -44.49 -21.14
CA SER A 32 -55.68 -43.63 -20.89
C SER A 32 -55.41 -42.88 -19.57
N SER A 33 -55.77 -41.63 -19.27
CA SER A 33 -56.81 -40.66 -19.70
C SER A 33 -56.47 -39.34 -18.97
N ALA A 34 -56.34 -38.17 -19.60
CA ALA A 34 -57.37 -37.15 -19.95
C ALA A 34 -57.94 -36.29 -18.79
N ILE A 35 -58.29 -35.03 -19.14
CA ILE A 35 -59.21 -34.04 -18.48
C ILE A 35 -58.51 -32.96 -17.61
N ARG A 36 -58.73 -31.62 -17.67
CA ARG A 36 -59.57 -30.61 -18.41
C ARG A 36 -58.92 -29.21 -18.14
N CYS A 37 -58.74 -28.32 -19.12
CA CYS A 37 -59.60 -27.21 -19.62
C CYS A 37 -59.77 -25.95 -18.72
N TYR A 38 -59.53 -24.75 -19.30
CA TYR A 38 -60.46 -23.59 -19.49
C TYR A 38 -59.71 -22.41 -20.17
N SER A 39 -59.96 -22.12 -21.47
CA SER A 39 -60.62 -20.91 -22.08
C SER A 39 -60.02 -19.54 -21.70
N HIS A 40 -59.70 -18.57 -22.60
CA HIS A 40 -60.54 -17.98 -23.66
C HIS A 40 -59.72 -17.08 -24.64
N ALA A 41 -60.22 -16.93 -25.88
CA ALA A 41 -60.11 -15.78 -26.82
C ALA A 41 -58.92 -15.62 -27.84
N LYS A 42 -59.28 -15.85 -29.13
CA LYS A 42 -58.94 -15.19 -30.43
C LYS A 42 -57.73 -14.22 -30.45
N SER A 43 -56.81 -14.16 -31.42
CA SER A 43 -56.82 -14.51 -32.86
C SER A 43 -55.42 -14.23 -33.47
N PHE A 44 -55.24 -14.67 -34.72
CA PHE A 44 -54.19 -14.34 -35.71
C PHE A 44 -52.97 -15.26 -35.80
N VAL A 45 -53.07 -16.14 -36.80
CA VAL A 45 -51.96 -16.81 -37.48
C VAL A 45 -51.46 -15.89 -38.59
N PRO A 46 -50.15 -15.62 -38.67
CA PRO A 46 -49.48 -15.43 -39.94
C PRO A 46 -48.59 -16.64 -40.21
N CYS A 47 -48.94 -17.40 -41.26
CA CYS A 47 -48.01 -18.31 -41.91
C CYS A 47 -47.10 -17.44 -42.79
N ALA A 48 -45.80 -17.39 -42.46
CA ALA A 48 -44.79 -16.82 -43.33
C ALA A 48 -43.88 -17.95 -43.82
N THR A 49 -43.89 -18.09 -45.13
CA THR A 49 -43.17 -19.05 -45.97
C THR A 49 -41.66 -18.88 -45.92
N LYS A 50 -40.97 -20.01 -46.09
CA LYS A 50 -39.52 -20.18 -46.18
C LYS A 50 -38.81 -19.11 -47.02
N GLY A 51 -37.74 -18.54 -46.45
CA GLY A 51 -36.60 -18.03 -47.20
C GLY A 51 -36.12 -16.65 -46.79
N SER A 52 -35.33 -16.54 -45.71
CA SER A 52 -34.26 -15.54 -45.66
C SER A 52 -33.12 -16.03 -44.77
N ASN A 53 -31.91 -15.95 -45.32
CA ASN A 53 -30.66 -16.22 -44.63
C ASN A 53 -30.48 -15.26 -43.45
N ASN A 54 -30.70 -15.74 -42.22
CA ASN A 54 -30.26 -15.05 -41.01
C ASN A 54 -29.05 -15.78 -40.43
N ARG A 55 -27.87 -15.53 -40.98
CA ARG A 55 -26.62 -15.76 -40.23
C ARG A 55 -26.52 -14.67 -39.16
N PRO A 56 -26.45 -15.00 -37.86
CA PRO A 56 -26.20 -14.00 -36.84
C PRO A 56 -24.79 -13.41 -37.00
N LEU A 57 -24.68 -12.09 -36.92
CA LEU A 57 -23.46 -11.28 -37.12
C LEU A 57 -22.49 -11.31 -35.92
N THR A 58 -22.65 -12.25 -35.01
CA THR A 58 -21.73 -12.54 -33.92
C THR A 58 -21.54 -14.06 -33.89
N GLY A 59 -20.31 -14.52 -34.12
CA GLY A 59 -19.95 -15.92 -34.37
C GLY A 59 -20.05 -16.87 -33.17
N VAL A 60 -21.11 -16.77 -32.38
CA VAL A 60 -21.48 -17.79 -31.39
C VAL A 60 -22.98 -18.00 -31.51
N VAL A 61 -23.37 -19.08 -32.19
CA VAL A 61 -24.74 -19.59 -32.10
C VAL A 61 -24.79 -20.40 -30.81
N PHE A 62 -25.30 -19.81 -29.74
CA PHE A 62 -25.56 -20.54 -28.50
C PHE A 62 -26.77 -21.45 -28.73
N GLU A 63 -26.54 -22.76 -28.72
CA GLU A 63 -27.60 -23.77 -28.88
C GLU A 63 -27.83 -24.46 -27.52
N PRO A 64 -28.77 -23.93 -26.69
CA PRO A 64 -28.91 -24.37 -25.30
C PRO A 64 -29.12 -25.88 -25.15
N PHE A 65 -29.83 -26.51 -26.09
CA PHE A 65 -30.12 -27.94 -26.02
C PHE A 65 -29.01 -28.84 -26.60
N GLU A 66 -28.13 -28.34 -27.47
CA GLU A 66 -26.96 -29.11 -27.93
C GLU A 66 -25.78 -29.01 -26.97
N GLU A 67 -25.60 -27.85 -26.32
CA GLU A 67 -24.59 -27.68 -25.27
C GLU A 67 -24.97 -28.46 -24.00
N VAL A 68 -26.27 -28.46 -23.61
CA VAL A 68 -26.77 -29.25 -22.47
C VAL A 68 -26.76 -30.76 -22.74
N LYS A 69 -26.80 -31.22 -24.00
CA LYS A 69 -26.62 -32.66 -24.31
C LYS A 69 -25.25 -33.19 -23.89
N LYS A 70 -24.18 -32.39 -24.05
CA LYS A 70 -22.84 -32.75 -23.57
C LYS A 70 -22.75 -32.80 -22.05
N GLU A 71 -23.58 -32.02 -21.35
CA GLU A 71 -23.68 -32.04 -19.88
C GLU A 71 -24.64 -33.13 -19.36
N LEU A 72 -25.67 -33.51 -20.14
CA LEU A 72 -26.59 -34.61 -19.83
C LEU A 72 -25.89 -35.97 -19.83
N ASP A 73 -24.85 -36.15 -20.66
CA ASP A 73 -24.00 -37.36 -20.65
C ASP A 73 -23.10 -37.47 -19.41
N LEU A 74 -22.92 -36.37 -18.65
CA LEU A 74 -22.15 -36.33 -17.40
C LEU A 74 -23.01 -36.61 -16.15
N VAL A 75 -24.32 -36.76 -16.31
CA VAL A 75 -25.23 -37.12 -15.20
C VAL A 75 -25.03 -38.59 -14.86
N PRO A 76 -24.52 -38.93 -13.65
CA PRO A 76 -24.34 -40.32 -13.27
C PRO A 76 -25.70 -41.00 -13.19
N THR A 77 -25.90 -42.09 -13.93
CA THR A 77 -27.11 -42.94 -13.86
C THR A 77 -27.09 -43.91 -12.67
N LEU A 78 -26.00 -43.91 -11.89
CA LEU A 78 -25.80 -44.74 -10.71
C LEU A 78 -26.32 -44.00 -9.44
N PRO A 79 -27.09 -44.67 -8.57
CA PRO A 79 -27.70 -44.05 -7.37
C PRO A 79 -26.70 -43.58 -6.30
N GLU A 80 -25.39 -43.86 -6.45
CA GLU A 80 -24.35 -43.52 -5.45
C GLU A 80 -23.57 -42.24 -5.74
N ALA A 81 -23.77 -41.62 -6.91
CA ALA A 81 -23.03 -40.43 -7.34
C ALA A 81 -23.92 -39.19 -7.30
N SER A 82 -23.51 -38.18 -6.52
CA SER A 82 -24.30 -36.95 -6.33
C SER A 82 -24.38 -36.12 -7.62
N LEU A 83 -25.60 -35.68 -7.95
CA LEU A 83 -25.90 -34.80 -9.08
C LEU A 83 -25.28 -33.40 -8.93
N ALA A 84 -24.84 -33.03 -7.72
CA ALA A 84 -24.23 -31.73 -7.43
C ALA A 84 -22.74 -31.63 -7.80
N ARG A 85 -22.10 -32.73 -8.24
CA ARG A 85 -20.66 -32.76 -8.57
C ARG A 85 -20.37 -32.09 -9.92
N GLN A 86 -20.38 -30.76 -9.95
CA GLN A 86 -19.91 -29.98 -11.09
C GLN A 86 -18.42 -29.67 -10.94
N LYS A 87 -17.60 -30.17 -11.88
CA LYS A 87 -16.13 -29.99 -11.93
C LYS A 87 -15.39 -30.33 -10.62
N TYR A 88 -15.96 -31.21 -9.80
CA TYR A 88 -15.44 -31.58 -8.49
C TYR A 88 -14.68 -32.92 -8.55
N THR A 89 -13.36 -32.84 -8.72
CA THR A 89 -12.49 -34.01 -8.89
C THR A 89 -12.32 -34.80 -7.60
N ASN A 90 -11.98 -36.08 -7.71
CA ASN A 90 -11.69 -36.93 -6.54
C ASN A 90 -10.43 -36.44 -5.78
N GLU A 91 -9.54 -35.73 -6.46
CA GLU A 91 -8.36 -35.11 -5.85
C GLU A 91 -8.77 -33.93 -4.97
N SER A 92 -9.63 -33.02 -5.46
CA SER A 92 -10.18 -31.93 -4.64
C SER A 92 -10.97 -32.48 -3.44
N GLU A 93 -11.71 -33.58 -3.61
CA GLU A 93 -12.37 -34.30 -2.51
C GLU A 93 -11.42 -34.89 -1.48
N ALA A 94 -10.30 -35.46 -1.92
CA ALA A 94 -9.31 -36.04 -1.01
C ALA A 94 -8.63 -34.94 -0.17
N VAL A 95 -8.29 -33.81 -0.78
CA VAL A 95 -7.57 -32.72 -0.10
C VAL A 95 -8.49 -31.96 0.86
N VAL A 96 -9.77 -31.76 0.54
CA VAL A 96 -10.73 -31.19 1.50
C VAL A 96 -10.92 -32.13 2.70
N ASN A 97 -10.97 -33.45 2.48
CA ASN A 97 -11.01 -34.42 3.57
C ASN A 97 -9.72 -34.42 4.40
N GLU A 98 -8.55 -34.24 3.79
CA GLU A 98 -7.29 -34.06 4.52
C GLU A 98 -7.36 -32.82 5.40
N GLN A 99 -7.82 -31.68 4.86
CA GLN A 99 -7.93 -30.43 5.62
C GLN A 99 -8.89 -30.54 6.80
N ILE A 100 -10.07 -31.15 6.62
CA ILE A 100 -11.03 -31.42 7.72
C ILE A 100 -10.34 -32.16 8.87
N ASN A 101 -9.51 -33.15 8.55
CA ASN A 101 -8.79 -33.90 9.57
C ASN A 101 -7.69 -33.07 10.23
N VAL A 102 -7.00 -32.21 9.47
CA VAL A 102 -6.01 -31.28 10.03
C VAL A 102 -6.67 -30.34 11.05
N GLU A 103 -7.78 -29.68 10.71
CA GLU A 103 -8.46 -28.75 11.62
C GLU A 103 -8.96 -29.44 12.90
N TYR A 104 -9.53 -30.65 12.78
CA TYR A 104 -9.93 -31.43 13.95
C TYR A 104 -8.75 -31.84 14.84
N ASN A 105 -7.62 -32.23 14.25
CA ASN A 105 -6.42 -32.55 15.03
C ASN A 105 -5.91 -31.31 15.76
N VAL A 106 -5.85 -30.15 15.09
CA VAL A 106 -5.38 -28.89 15.69
C VAL A 106 -6.31 -28.41 16.80
N SER A 107 -7.63 -28.44 16.58
CA SER A 107 -8.64 -28.19 17.63
C SER A 107 -8.42 -29.08 18.85
N TYR A 108 -8.10 -30.36 18.65
CA TYR A 108 -7.85 -31.31 19.74
C TYR A 108 -6.54 -31.02 20.50
N VAL A 109 -5.47 -30.59 19.80
CA VAL A 109 -4.23 -30.14 20.46
C VAL A 109 -4.48 -28.88 21.29
N TYR A 110 -5.20 -27.89 20.77
CA TYR A 110 -5.58 -26.69 21.53
C TYR A 110 -6.43 -27.02 22.74
N HIS A 111 -7.34 -28.00 22.63
CA HIS A 111 -8.12 -28.47 23.75
C HIS A 111 -7.26 -29.11 24.85
N ALA A 112 -6.22 -29.86 24.45
CA ALA A 112 -5.25 -30.43 25.39
C ALA A 112 -4.41 -29.35 26.09
N MET A 113 -4.00 -28.30 25.36
CA MET A 113 -3.32 -27.13 25.94
C MET A 113 -4.22 -26.40 26.95
N PHE A 114 -5.50 -26.16 26.60
CA PHE A 114 -6.47 -25.60 27.53
C PHE A 114 -6.57 -26.44 28.81
N ALA A 115 -6.72 -27.76 28.68
CA ALA A 115 -6.82 -28.66 29.83
C ALA A 115 -5.56 -28.70 30.70
N TYR A 116 -4.40 -28.37 30.13
CA TYR A 116 -3.13 -28.24 30.87
C TYR A 116 -3.04 -26.89 31.60
N PHE A 117 -3.32 -25.77 30.94
CA PHE A 117 -3.22 -24.42 31.54
C PHE A 117 -4.34 -24.09 32.53
N ASP A 118 -5.49 -24.77 32.44
CA ASP A 118 -6.59 -24.64 33.39
C ASP A 118 -6.36 -25.44 34.70
N ARG A 119 -5.31 -26.27 34.77
CA ARG A 119 -4.96 -26.99 36.00
C ARG A 119 -4.63 -26.01 37.11
N ASP A 120 -4.96 -26.42 38.34
CA ASP A 120 -4.76 -25.66 39.57
C ASP A 120 -3.28 -25.36 39.88
N ASN A 121 -2.37 -26.23 39.44
CA ASN A 121 -0.92 -26.09 39.62
C ASN A 121 -0.24 -25.11 38.64
N VAL A 122 -0.79 -24.89 37.44
CA VAL A 122 -0.26 -23.94 36.43
C VAL A 122 -1.01 -22.61 36.49
N ALA A 123 -2.35 -22.66 36.58
CA ALA A 123 -3.26 -21.54 36.84
C ALA A 123 -3.15 -20.30 35.92
N LEU A 124 -2.75 -20.47 34.65
CA LEU A 124 -2.66 -19.38 33.67
C LEU A 124 -4.00 -19.20 32.93
N LYS A 125 -5.01 -18.66 33.64
CA LYS A 125 -6.39 -18.53 33.14
C LYS A 125 -6.54 -17.72 31.85
N GLY A 126 -5.64 -16.75 31.62
CA GLY A 126 -5.64 -15.97 30.37
C GLY A 126 -5.30 -16.84 29.15
N LEU A 127 -4.24 -17.64 29.26
CA LEU A 127 -3.82 -18.58 28.22
C LEU A 127 -4.83 -19.70 28.04
N ALA A 128 -5.38 -20.23 29.14
CA ALA A 128 -6.43 -21.24 29.09
C ALA A 128 -7.64 -20.73 28.29
N LYS A 129 -8.09 -19.49 28.56
CA LYS A 129 -9.20 -18.90 27.81
C LYS A 129 -8.86 -18.76 26.32
N PHE A 130 -7.66 -18.28 25.99
CA PHE A 130 -7.19 -18.16 24.61
C PHE A 130 -7.22 -19.51 23.88
N PHE A 131 -6.58 -20.55 24.41
CA PHE A 131 -6.55 -21.87 23.78
C PHE A 131 -7.92 -22.53 23.67
N LYS A 132 -8.84 -22.22 24.60
CA LYS A 132 -10.23 -22.67 24.49
C LYS A 132 -10.94 -22.02 23.30
N GLU A 133 -10.83 -20.70 23.16
CA GLU A 133 -11.43 -19.96 22.04
C GLU A 133 -10.81 -20.42 20.71
N SER A 134 -9.49 -20.59 20.62
CA SER A 134 -8.81 -21.14 19.44
C SER A 134 -9.27 -22.57 19.11
N SER A 135 -9.45 -23.43 20.11
CA SER A 135 -9.95 -24.80 19.90
C SER A 135 -11.37 -24.84 19.32
N GLU A 136 -12.22 -23.91 19.74
CA GLU A 136 -13.60 -23.76 19.25
C GLU A 136 -13.61 -23.22 17.81
N GLU A 137 -12.78 -22.22 17.50
CA GLU A 137 -12.64 -21.63 16.15
C GLU A 137 -12.19 -22.67 15.11
N GLU A 138 -11.13 -23.42 15.39
CA GLU A 138 -10.63 -24.49 14.48
C GLU A 138 -11.68 -25.58 14.24
N ARG A 139 -12.55 -25.81 15.23
CA ARG A 139 -13.65 -26.77 15.09
C ARG A 139 -14.77 -26.23 14.20
N GLU A 140 -15.10 -24.94 14.31
CA GLU A 140 -16.04 -24.28 13.39
C GLU A 140 -15.52 -24.31 11.94
N HIS A 141 -14.22 -24.12 11.74
CA HIS A 141 -13.55 -24.27 10.45
C HIS A 141 -13.72 -25.67 9.86
N ALA A 142 -13.51 -26.72 10.66
CA ALA A 142 -13.74 -28.09 10.24
C ALA A 142 -15.21 -28.35 9.82
N GLU A 143 -16.17 -27.81 10.58
CA GLU A 143 -17.60 -27.92 10.31
C GLU A 143 -18.00 -27.19 9.02
N LYS A 144 -17.46 -25.97 8.78
CA LYS A 144 -17.65 -25.24 7.51
C LYS A 144 -17.16 -26.06 6.31
N LEU A 145 -16.00 -26.72 6.42
CA LEU A 145 -15.47 -27.59 5.36
C LEU A 145 -16.34 -28.83 5.12
N ILE A 146 -16.90 -29.43 6.18
CA ILE A 146 -17.85 -30.54 6.08
C ILE A 146 -19.13 -30.11 5.35
N GLU A 147 -19.70 -28.97 5.73
CA GLU A 147 -20.88 -28.43 5.06
C GLU A 147 -20.61 -28.17 3.58
N TYR A 148 -19.45 -27.59 3.27
CA TYR A 148 -19.03 -27.33 1.91
C TYR A 148 -18.89 -28.63 1.10
N GLN A 149 -18.24 -29.65 1.68
CA GLN A 149 -18.09 -30.97 1.08
C GLN A 149 -19.45 -31.59 0.71
N ASN A 150 -20.41 -31.52 1.64
CA ASN A 150 -21.76 -32.02 1.45
C ASN A 150 -22.51 -31.23 0.36
N LYS A 151 -22.38 -29.90 0.33
CA LYS A 151 -22.97 -29.01 -0.70
C LYS A 151 -22.45 -29.33 -2.10
N ARG A 152 -21.15 -29.65 -2.24
CA ARG A 152 -20.52 -30.04 -3.52
C ARG A 152 -20.79 -31.50 -3.93
N GLY A 153 -21.49 -32.27 -3.10
CA GLY A 153 -21.82 -33.68 -3.36
C GLY A 153 -20.64 -34.64 -3.17
N GLY A 154 -19.62 -34.24 -2.42
CA GLY A 154 -18.53 -35.09 -1.97
C GLY A 154 -18.88 -35.91 -0.73
N LYS A 155 -18.09 -36.94 -0.43
CA LYS A 155 -18.22 -37.78 0.77
C LYS A 155 -17.17 -37.36 1.79
N VAL A 156 -17.62 -37.12 3.02
CA VAL A 156 -16.74 -36.80 4.16
C VAL A 156 -16.11 -38.09 4.71
N LYS A 157 -14.79 -38.11 4.87
CA LYS A 157 -14.03 -39.22 5.46
C LYS A 157 -13.20 -38.72 6.64
N LEU A 158 -13.73 -38.95 7.84
CA LEU A 158 -13.02 -38.65 9.08
C LEU A 158 -11.99 -39.75 9.37
N GLN A 159 -10.74 -39.34 9.60
CA GLN A 159 -9.64 -40.22 9.97
C GLN A 159 -9.45 -40.25 11.48
N SER A 160 -8.68 -41.22 11.98
CA SER A 160 -8.34 -41.29 13.40
C SER A 160 -7.46 -40.11 13.81
N ILE A 161 -7.85 -39.41 14.88
CA ILE A 161 -7.10 -38.33 15.50
C ILE A 161 -6.01 -38.94 16.39
N VAL A 162 -4.78 -38.42 16.31
CA VAL A 162 -3.67 -38.89 17.15
C VAL A 162 -3.76 -38.23 18.53
N MET A 163 -3.42 -38.98 19.58
CA MET A 163 -3.42 -38.47 20.95
C MET A 163 -2.36 -37.36 21.13
N PRO A 164 -2.75 -36.15 21.58
CA PRO A 164 -1.85 -35.03 21.77
C PRO A 164 -1.01 -35.22 23.04
N LEU A 165 0.09 -34.47 23.12
CA LEU A 165 0.91 -34.40 24.33
C LEU A 165 0.08 -33.83 25.50
N SER A 166 0.25 -34.42 26.68
CA SER A 166 -0.50 -34.08 27.90
C SER A 166 0.30 -33.20 28.88
N GLU A 167 1.60 -33.02 28.61
CA GLU A 167 2.55 -32.22 29.37
C GLU A 167 3.28 -31.29 28.39
N PHE A 168 3.40 -30.02 28.76
CA PHE A 168 3.99 -28.96 27.92
C PHE A 168 5.19 -28.31 28.63
N ASP A 169 5.78 -29.03 29.59
CA ASP A 169 6.86 -28.56 30.43
C ASP A 169 8.16 -28.53 29.60
N HIS A 170 8.81 -27.37 29.54
CA HIS A 170 10.07 -27.20 28.80
C HIS A 170 11.16 -26.58 29.68
N GLU A 171 12.26 -27.31 29.91
CA GLU A 171 13.31 -26.95 30.88
C GLU A 171 13.97 -25.57 30.62
N GLU A 172 14.21 -25.21 29.35
CA GLU A 172 14.85 -23.93 29.00
C GLU A 172 13.90 -22.74 28.77
N LYS A 173 12.67 -22.99 28.32
CA LYS A 173 11.76 -21.96 27.79
C LYS A 173 10.55 -21.68 28.68
N GLY A 174 10.25 -22.59 29.61
CA GLY A 174 9.03 -22.57 30.41
C GLY A 174 7.78 -22.91 29.61
N ASP A 175 6.71 -23.23 30.34
CA ASP A 175 5.52 -23.90 29.79
C ASP A 175 4.71 -22.95 28.88
N ALA A 176 4.58 -21.68 29.28
CA ALA A 176 3.79 -20.67 28.56
C ALA A 176 4.41 -20.29 27.20
N LEU A 177 5.74 -20.08 27.16
CA LEU A 177 6.43 -19.71 25.93
C LEU A 177 6.44 -20.87 24.94
N TYR A 178 6.70 -22.09 25.43
CA TYR A 178 6.69 -23.28 24.59
C TYR A 178 5.31 -23.55 23.97
N ALA A 179 4.23 -23.43 24.75
CA ALA A 179 2.88 -23.60 24.21
C ALA A 179 2.51 -22.57 23.15
N MET A 180 2.97 -21.32 23.30
CA MET A 180 2.76 -20.27 22.31
C MET A 180 3.59 -20.51 21.03
N GLU A 181 4.84 -20.96 21.15
CA GLU A 181 5.63 -21.37 19.98
C GLU A 181 4.98 -22.55 19.24
N LEU A 182 4.44 -23.51 19.99
CA LEU A 182 3.72 -24.65 19.42
C LEU A 182 2.43 -24.20 18.72
N ALA A 183 1.64 -23.32 19.32
CA ALA A 183 0.46 -22.72 18.70
C ALA A 183 0.79 -22.04 17.36
N LEU A 184 1.83 -21.18 17.35
CA LEU A 184 2.31 -20.52 16.14
C LEU A 184 2.76 -21.53 15.07
N SER A 185 3.37 -22.65 15.47
CA SER A 185 3.77 -23.70 14.54
C SER A 185 2.58 -24.46 13.95
N LEU A 186 1.51 -24.67 14.73
CA LEU A 186 0.28 -25.30 14.27
C LEU A 186 -0.44 -24.40 13.27
N GLU A 187 -0.57 -23.09 13.56
CA GLU A 187 -1.17 -22.12 12.63
C GLU A 187 -0.41 -22.06 11.28
N LYS A 188 0.92 -22.09 11.31
CA LYS A 188 1.72 -22.13 10.08
C LYS A 188 1.47 -23.39 9.26
N LEU A 189 1.32 -24.53 9.94
CA LEU A 189 1.06 -25.81 9.30
C LEU A 189 -0.36 -25.86 8.69
N THR A 190 -1.38 -25.36 9.40
CA THR A 190 -2.75 -25.28 8.86
C THR A 190 -2.81 -24.38 7.63
N ASN A 191 -2.11 -23.23 7.66
CA ASN A 191 -1.98 -22.32 6.53
C ASN A 191 -1.29 -22.98 5.32
N GLU A 192 -0.16 -23.67 5.52
CA GLU A 192 0.52 -24.39 4.43
C GLU A 192 -0.41 -25.43 3.77
N LYS A 193 -1.22 -26.13 4.57
CA LYS A 193 -2.19 -27.11 4.06
C LYS A 193 -3.34 -26.44 3.29
N LEU A 194 -3.84 -25.29 3.74
CA LEU A 194 -4.83 -24.49 3.00
C LEU A 194 -4.28 -23.95 1.67
N LEU A 195 -3.02 -23.52 1.63
CA LEU A 195 -2.36 -23.10 0.40
C LEU A 195 -2.21 -24.27 -0.59
N ASN A 196 -1.90 -25.47 -0.10
CA ASN A 196 -1.88 -26.66 -0.94
C ASN A 196 -3.28 -26.97 -1.51
N LEU A 197 -4.32 -26.87 -0.67
CA LEU A 197 -5.72 -27.04 -1.09
C LEU A 197 -6.11 -26.01 -2.16
N HIS A 198 -5.72 -24.74 -2.01
CA HIS A 198 -5.90 -23.69 -3.02
C HIS A 198 -5.14 -24.00 -4.33
N SER A 199 -3.91 -24.50 -4.23
CA SER A 199 -3.11 -24.91 -5.40
C SER A 199 -3.80 -26.02 -6.20
N VAL A 200 -4.36 -27.02 -5.51
CA VAL A 200 -5.09 -28.13 -6.14
C VAL A 200 -6.41 -27.65 -6.76
N ALA A 201 -7.15 -26.76 -6.07
CA ALA A 201 -8.35 -26.13 -6.63
C ALA A 201 -8.05 -25.38 -7.93
N SER A 202 -6.95 -24.62 -7.94
CA SER A 202 -6.49 -23.85 -9.10
C SER A 202 -6.05 -24.75 -10.26
N LYS A 203 -5.28 -25.81 -9.98
CA LYS A 203 -4.87 -26.80 -11.02
C LYS A 203 -6.07 -27.47 -11.68
N ASN A 204 -7.11 -27.77 -10.90
CA ASN A 204 -8.33 -28.41 -11.36
C ASN A 204 -9.36 -27.43 -11.96
N ASN A 205 -9.04 -26.13 -12.01
CA ASN A 205 -9.93 -25.05 -12.46
C ASN A 205 -11.30 -25.03 -11.73
N ASP A 206 -11.31 -25.36 -10.44
CA ASP A 206 -12.51 -25.33 -9.59
C ASP A 206 -12.69 -23.94 -8.96
N VAL A 207 -13.29 -23.02 -9.73
CA VAL A 207 -13.51 -21.62 -9.33
C VAL A 207 -14.27 -21.50 -8.01
N HIS A 208 -15.24 -22.38 -7.76
CA HIS A 208 -16.06 -22.34 -6.55
C HIS A 208 -15.28 -22.76 -5.30
N LEU A 209 -14.36 -23.71 -5.44
CA LEU A 209 -13.49 -24.12 -4.33
C LEU A 209 -12.46 -23.04 -4.02
N THR A 210 -11.86 -22.44 -5.05
CA THR A 210 -10.94 -21.30 -4.88
C THR A 210 -11.61 -20.12 -4.17
N ASP A 211 -12.81 -19.72 -4.61
CA ASP A 211 -13.58 -18.61 -4.02
C ASP A 211 -13.95 -18.87 -2.56
N PHE A 212 -14.35 -20.10 -2.23
CA PHE A 212 -14.68 -20.49 -0.85
C PHE A 212 -13.47 -20.38 0.09
N ILE A 213 -12.29 -20.83 -0.33
CA ILE A 213 -11.06 -20.73 0.49
C ILE A 213 -10.64 -19.28 0.65
N GLU A 214 -10.72 -18.49 -0.42
CA GLU A 214 -10.32 -17.08 -0.41
C GLU A 214 -11.23 -16.21 0.48
N SER A 215 -12.54 -16.45 0.44
CA SER A 215 -13.53 -15.69 1.20
C SER A 215 -13.60 -16.07 2.68
N GLU A 216 -13.62 -17.36 2.99
CA GLU A 216 -13.85 -17.83 4.36
C GLU A 216 -12.56 -18.02 5.16
N PHE A 217 -11.44 -18.44 4.54
CA PHE A 217 -10.23 -18.86 5.27
C PHE A 217 -9.06 -17.86 5.11
N LEU A 218 -8.71 -17.47 3.88
CA LEU A 218 -7.57 -16.57 3.63
C LEU A 218 -7.81 -15.13 4.12
N GLY A 219 -9.08 -14.72 4.26
CA GLY A 219 -9.47 -13.46 4.88
C GLY A 219 -9.36 -13.47 6.41
N GLU A 220 -9.75 -14.58 7.04
CA GLU A 220 -9.70 -14.77 8.50
C GLU A 220 -8.26 -15.01 8.99
N GLN A 221 -7.45 -15.80 8.28
CA GLN A 221 -6.06 -16.10 8.67
C GLN A 221 -5.11 -14.91 8.64
N LYS A 222 -5.29 -13.97 7.70
CA LYS A 222 -4.56 -12.70 7.72
C LYS A 222 -4.86 -11.89 8.99
N ARG A 223 -5.99 -12.13 9.65
CA ARG A 223 -6.41 -11.40 10.85
C ARG A 223 -5.83 -12.03 12.11
N THR A 224 -5.71 -13.36 12.18
CA THR A 224 -5.09 -14.09 13.30
C THR A 224 -3.56 -14.01 13.27
N GLU A 225 -2.90 -14.15 12.11
CA GLU A 225 -1.44 -13.93 12.01
C GLU A 225 -1.05 -12.48 12.37
N VAL A 226 -1.88 -11.50 12.02
CA VAL A 226 -1.66 -10.09 12.41
C VAL A 226 -1.88 -9.88 13.91
N SER A 227 -2.69 -10.71 14.58
CA SER A 227 -2.84 -10.66 16.04
C SER A 227 -1.61 -11.20 16.79
N MET A 228 -0.79 -12.02 16.12
CA MET A 228 0.52 -12.50 16.60
C MET A 228 1.71 -11.68 16.06
N GLY A 229 1.46 -10.72 15.17
CA GLY A 229 2.48 -9.79 14.68
C GLY A 229 2.77 -8.67 15.69
N PRO A 230 3.91 -7.96 15.55
CA PRO A 230 4.25 -6.88 16.46
C PRO A 230 3.17 -5.79 16.42
N ASN A 231 2.78 -5.29 17.59
CA ASN A 231 1.79 -4.23 17.66
C ASN A 231 2.40 -2.91 17.15
N LEU A 232 1.97 -2.51 15.95
CA LEU A 232 2.41 -1.29 15.27
C LEU A 232 1.61 -0.04 15.69
N GLU A 233 0.61 -0.19 16.56
CA GLU A 233 -0.15 0.92 17.12
C GLU A 233 0.37 1.26 18.52
N CYS A 234 0.83 2.50 18.68
CA CYS A 234 1.31 3.00 19.96
C CYS A 234 0.97 4.48 20.15
N ARG A 235 0.80 4.88 21.41
CA ARG A 235 0.64 6.29 21.82
C ARG A 235 1.95 7.07 21.65
N MET A 236 1.85 8.32 21.21
CA MET A 236 3.01 9.18 20.96
C MET A 236 3.65 9.70 22.25
N TYR A 237 2.87 9.84 23.32
CA TYR A 237 3.31 10.37 24.61
C TYR A 237 3.19 9.34 25.73
N GLU A 238 3.92 9.58 26.81
CA GLU A 238 3.92 8.71 27.99
C GLU A 238 2.53 8.66 28.67
N ALA A 239 1.89 9.83 28.79
CA ALA A 239 0.56 9.94 29.38
C ALA A 239 -0.49 9.21 28.53
N LYS A 240 -1.25 8.32 29.17
CA LYS A 240 -2.30 7.53 28.51
C LYS A 240 -3.48 8.39 28.01
N TYR A 241 -3.78 9.47 28.71
CA TYR A 241 -4.85 10.41 28.38
C TYR A 241 -4.29 11.84 28.33
N PRO A 242 -4.82 12.71 27.46
CA PRO A 242 -4.44 14.11 27.43
C PRO A 242 -4.89 14.84 28.71
N GLU A 243 -4.25 15.98 28.97
CA GLU A 243 -4.67 16.90 30.03
C GLU A 243 -5.80 17.81 29.54
N VAL A 244 -6.56 18.35 30.51
CA VAL A 244 -7.64 19.31 30.23
C VAL A 244 -7.06 20.62 29.69
N ASP A 245 -7.80 21.29 28.81
CA ASP A 245 -7.42 22.51 28.10
C ASP A 245 -6.23 22.37 27.14
N MET A 246 -5.75 21.15 26.90
CA MET A 246 -4.74 20.87 25.87
C MET A 246 -5.38 20.82 24.48
N ALA A 247 -4.73 21.44 23.48
CA ALA A 247 -5.06 21.25 22.07
C ALA A 247 -4.44 19.94 21.55
N VAL A 248 -5.26 19.12 20.88
CA VAL A 248 -4.88 17.81 20.33
C VAL A 248 -5.42 17.63 18.92
N MET A 249 -4.71 16.86 18.10
CA MET A 249 -5.15 16.52 16.74
C MET A 249 -6.03 15.27 16.74
N ILE A 250 -7.20 15.39 16.14
CA ILE A 250 -8.19 14.32 16.02
C ILE A 250 -8.46 13.96 14.58
N GLN A 251 -8.99 12.76 14.36
CA GLN A 251 -9.62 12.37 13.11
C GLN A 251 -11.10 12.06 13.34
N VAL A 252 -11.97 12.57 12.48
CA VAL A 252 -13.40 12.35 12.61
C VAL A 252 -13.76 10.95 12.10
N LYS A 253 -14.28 10.08 12.96
CA LYS A 253 -14.72 8.72 12.57
C LYS A 253 -16.16 8.71 12.09
N ASN A 254 -17.08 9.21 12.91
CA ASN A 254 -18.52 9.18 12.60
C ASN A 254 -19.24 10.39 13.17
N ILE A 255 -20.35 10.80 12.54
CA ILE A 255 -21.21 11.88 12.99
C ILE A 255 -22.53 11.26 13.42
N ALA A 256 -22.88 11.40 14.70
CA ALA A 256 -24.12 10.91 15.28
C ALA A 256 -25.07 12.07 15.65
N ASP A 257 -26.30 11.76 16.07
CA ASP A 257 -27.33 12.78 16.35
C ASP A 257 -27.04 13.66 17.57
N MET A 258 -26.23 13.18 18.52
CA MET A 258 -25.84 13.95 19.71
C MET A 258 -24.50 14.67 19.57
N GLY A 259 -23.65 14.28 18.61
CA GLY A 259 -22.31 14.81 18.43
C GLY A 259 -21.48 14.02 17.42
N ALA A 260 -20.22 14.42 17.23
CA ALA A 260 -19.28 13.71 16.37
C ALA A 260 -18.34 12.84 17.21
N TYR A 261 -18.23 11.56 16.85
CA TYR A 261 -17.23 10.64 17.38
C TYR A 261 -15.93 10.78 16.60
N VAL A 262 -14.85 10.98 17.35
CA VAL A 262 -13.54 11.28 16.80
C VAL A 262 -12.49 10.40 17.48
N SER A 263 -11.38 10.16 16.81
CA SER A 263 -10.24 9.42 17.36
C SER A 263 -9.04 10.33 17.52
N LEU A 264 -8.42 10.31 18.70
CA LEU A 264 -7.22 11.07 19.01
C LEU A 264 -6.00 10.36 18.43
N LEU A 265 -5.42 10.93 17.37
CA LEU A 265 -4.30 10.29 16.64
C LEU A 265 -3.01 10.21 17.48
N GLU A 266 -2.86 11.11 18.46
CA GLU A 266 -1.66 11.17 19.31
C GLU A 266 -1.68 10.15 20.45
N TYR A 267 -2.85 9.66 20.84
CA TYR A 267 -3.06 8.81 22.01
C TYR A 267 -3.64 7.45 21.62
N ASN A 268 -3.01 6.74 20.69
CA ASN A 268 -3.42 5.39 20.28
C ASN A 268 -4.88 5.28 19.81
N ASN A 269 -5.36 6.28 19.06
CA ASN A 269 -6.71 6.31 18.49
C ASN A 269 -7.85 6.19 19.51
N ILE A 270 -7.63 6.62 20.77
CA ILE A 270 -8.69 6.69 21.79
C ILE A 270 -9.86 7.51 21.26
N GLU A 271 -11.06 7.05 21.57
CA GLU A 271 -12.30 7.70 21.13
C GLU A 271 -12.65 8.89 22.00
N GLY A 272 -12.97 10.00 21.36
CA GLY A 272 -13.50 11.21 21.97
C GLY A 272 -14.82 11.62 21.32
N MET A 273 -15.57 12.48 22.00
CA MET A 273 -16.84 13.00 21.52
C MET A 273 -16.80 14.53 21.47
N ILE A 274 -17.25 15.10 20.36
CA ILE A 274 -17.50 16.53 20.22
C ILE A 274 -19.00 16.77 20.21
N LEU A 275 -19.51 17.50 21.19
CA LEU A 275 -20.91 17.93 21.19
C LEU A 275 -21.13 19.02 20.13
N PHE A 276 -22.32 19.03 19.49
CA PHE A 276 -22.64 20.05 18.49
C PHE A 276 -22.63 21.49 19.02
N SER A 277 -22.96 21.66 20.31
CA SER A 277 -22.86 22.95 21.01
C SER A 277 -21.42 23.48 21.10
N GLU A 278 -20.43 22.59 21.02
CA GLU A 278 -18.99 22.92 21.09
C GLU A 278 -18.31 22.87 19.73
N LEU A 279 -19.10 22.82 18.64
CA LEU A 279 -18.57 22.78 17.27
C LEU A 279 -18.33 24.17 16.67
N SER A 280 -19.21 25.12 16.93
CA SER A 280 -19.11 26.48 16.39
C SER A 280 -19.67 27.52 17.36
N ARG A 281 -19.14 28.74 17.30
CA ARG A 281 -19.69 29.91 18.03
C ARG A 281 -20.99 30.44 17.40
N ARG A 282 -21.23 30.13 16.11
CA ARG A 282 -22.39 30.62 15.33
C ARG A 282 -23.43 29.51 15.17
N ARG A 283 -24.68 29.89 14.89
CA ARG A 283 -25.76 28.93 14.58
C ARG A 283 -25.38 28.09 13.35
N ILE A 284 -25.43 26.78 13.51
CA ILE A 284 -25.03 25.81 12.48
C ILE A 284 -26.20 25.64 11.50
N ARG A 285 -25.93 25.78 10.19
CA ARG A 285 -26.90 25.45 9.12
C ARG A 285 -26.82 23.97 8.72
N SER A 286 -25.61 23.45 8.60
CA SER A 286 -25.32 22.04 8.28
C SER A 286 -24.04 21.63 9.01
N VAL A 287 -24.03 20.45 9.63
CA VAL A 287 -22.88 19.91 10.35
C VAL A 287 -21.77 19.48 9.37
N SER A 288 -22.17 18.93 8.23
CA SER A 288 -21.26 18.39 7.20
C SER A 288 -20.37 19.44 6.53
N SER A 289 -20.69 20.73 6.66
CA SER A 289 -19.82 21.80 6.16
C SER A 289 -18.67 22.12 7.11
N LEU A 290 -18.87 21.93 8.42
CA LEU A 290 -17.90 22.25 9.47
C LEU A 290 -17.00 21.08 9.81
N ILE A 291 -17.53 19.86 9.76
CA ILE A 291 -16.81 18.62 10.01
C ILE A 291 -17.13 17.62 8.91
N LYS A 292 -16.09 16.95 8.41
CA LYS A 292 -16.24 15.82 7.48
C LYS A 292 -15.54 14.60 8.05
N VAL A 293 -16.17 13.45 7.87
CA VAL A 293 -15.60 12.14 8.22
C VAL A 293 -14.25 11.97 7.50
N GLY A 294 -13.27 11.46 8.24
CA GLY A 294 -11.90 11.21 7.77
C GLY A 294 -10.98 12.43 7.81
N ARG A 295 -11.48 13.65 8.00
CA ARG A 295 -10.62 14.85 8.13
C ARG A 295 -9.95 14.92 9.49
N ILE A 296 -8.74 15.45 9.49
CA ILE A 296 -7.96 15.73 10.70
C ILE A 296 -8.19 17.18 11.09
N GLU A 297 -8.53 17.43 12.35
CA GLU A 297 -8.78 18.78 12.87
C GLU A 297 -8.18 18.98 14.27
N PRO A 298 -7.72 20.18 14.61
CA PRO A 298 -7.31 20.52 15.98
C PRO A 298 -8.52 20.84 16.85
N VAL A 299 -8.55 20.28 18.06
CA VAL A 299 -9.59 20.51 19.07
C VAL A 299 -8.99 20.60 20.46
N VAL A 300 -9.69 21.26 21.38
CA VAL A 300 -9.27 21.35 22.79
C VAL A 300 -10.01 20.33 23.64
N VAL A 301 -9.31 19.71 24.58
CA VAL A 301 -9.86 18.78 25.56
C VAL A 301 -10.60 19.55 26.66
N LEU A 302 -11.89 19.26 26.86
CA LEU A 302 -12.70 19.87 27.91
C LEU A 302 -12.67 19.06 29.21
N ARG A 303 -12.88 17.76 29.09
CA ARG A 303 -13.01 16.86 30.23
C ARG A 303 -12.53 15.48 29.86
N VAL A 304 -11.87 14.82 30.80
CA VAL A 304 -11.37 13.45 30.67
C VAL A 304 -11.86 12.63 31.86
N ASP A 305 -12.71 11.64 31.59
CA ASP A 305 -13.12 10.66 32.59
C ASP A 305 -12.23 9.41 32.46
N LYS A 306 -11.18 9.31 33.29
CA LYS A 306 -10.17 8.25 33.22
C LYS A 306 -10.73 6.84 33.47
N GLU A 307 -11.81 6.71 34.23
CA GLU A 307 -12.42 5.43 34.57
C GLU A 307 -13.23 4.84 33.41
N LYS A 308 -13.95 5.70 32.68
CA LYS A 308 -14.80 5.28 31.56
C LYS A 308 -14.11 5.42 30.20
N GLY A 309 -12.99 6.14 30.14
CA GLY A 309 -12.27 6.43 28.91
C GLY A 309 -12.96 7.45 28.01
N TYR A 310 -13.95 8.20 28.51
CA TYR A 310 -14.63 9.24 27.74
C TYR A 310 -13.85 10.56 27.78
N ILE A 311 -13.68 11.15 26.60
CA ILE A 311 -13.03 12.44 26.41
C ILE A 311 -13.99 13.37 25.69
N ASP A 312 -14.37 14.45 26.37
CA ASP A 312 -15.16 15.53 25.79
C ASP A 312 -14.24 16.56 25.14
N LEU A 313 -14.52 16.88 23.88
CA LEU A 313 -13.70 17.71 23.03
C LEU A 313 -14.49 18.91 22.51
N SER A 314 -13.78 20.00 22.21
CA SER A 314 -14.39 21.24 21.72
C SER A 314 -13.56 21.87 20.61
N LYS A 315 -14.20 22.14 19.47
CA LYS A 315 -13.64 22.92 18.36
C LYS A 315 -13.86 24.42 18.54
N ARG A 316 -14.90 24.81 19.27
CA ARG A 316 -15.33 26.22 19.44
C ARG A 316 -14.35 27.08 20.25
N ARG A 317 -13.64 26.45 21.18
CA ARG A 317 -12.78 27.09 22.19
C ARG A 317 -11.30 27.18 21.79
N VAL A 318 -10.92 26.59 20.65
CA VAL A 318 -9.54 26.63 20.16
C VAL A 318 -9.21 28.05 19.71
N SER A 319 -8.08 28.61 20.18
CA SER A 319 -7.54 29.87 19.67
C SER A 319 -6.70 29.62 18.39
N GLU A 320 -6.52 30.64 17.55
CA GLU A 320 -5.68 30.48 16.34
C GLU A 320 -4.20 30.21 16.69
N GLU A 321 -3.73 30.72 17.83
CA GLU A 321 -2.39 30.45 18.35
C GLU A 321 -2.25 28.97 18.77
N ASP A 322 -3.26 28.41 19.45
CA ASP A 322 -3.27 27.00 19.86
C ASP A 322 -3.34 26.05 18.66
N ILE A 323 -4.06 26.43 17.59
CA ILE A 323 -4.12 25.65 16.33
C ILE A 323 -2.70 25.52 15.77
N GLN A 324 -1.96 26.63 15.65
CA GLN A 324 -0.62 26.62 15.08
C GLN A 324 0.35 25.81 15.95
N ALA A 325 0.32 26.02 17.27
CA ALA A 325 1.15 25.27 18.20
C ALA A 325 0.84 23.76 18.18
N CYS A 326 -0.45 23.39 18.08
CA CYS A 326 -0.91 22.02 17.98
C CYS A 326 -0.48 21.36 16.67
N GLU A 327 -0.63 22.05 15.53
CA GLU A 327 -0.19 21.55 14.23
C GLU A 327 1.33 21.36 14.18
N GLU A 328 2.10 22.31 14.71
CA GLU A 328 3.55 22.20 14.78
C GLU A 328 3.99 21.03 15.66
N ARG A 329 3.40 20.90 16.86
CA ARG A 329 3.67 19.79 17.79
C ARG A 329 3.33 18.45 17.14
N TYR A 330 2.14 18.32 16.57
CA TYR A 330 1.69 17.10 15.91
C TYR A 330 2.59 16.72 14.73
N ASN A 331 3.01 17.69 13.91
CA ASN A 331 3.92 17.42 12.79
C ASN A 331 5.29 16.89 13.27
N LYS A 332 5.83 17.45 14.36
CA LYS A 332 7.06 16.96 15.00
C LYS A 332 6.89 15.54 15.53
N SER A 333 5.80 15.27 16.28
CA SER A 333 5.53 13.94 16.84
C SER A 333 5.22 12.89 15.77
N LYS A 334 4.48 13.26 14.73
CA LYS A 334 4.16 12.39 13.58
C LYS A 334 5.40 11.94 12.84
N LEU A 335 6.38 12.84 12.68
CA LEU A 335 7.64 12.49 12.02
C LEU A 335 8.47 11.52 12.88
N VAL A 336 8.54 11.73 14.20
CA VAL A 336 9.17 10.79 15.14
C VAL A 336 8.45 9.43 15.10
N HIS A 337 7.12 9.43 15.15
CA HIS A 337 6.30 8.21 15.10
C HIS A 337 6.49 7.44 13.79
N SER A 338 6.58 8.14 12.65
CA SER A 338 6.85 7.52 11.36
C SER A 338 8.23 6.86 11.29
N ILE A 339 9.25 7.49 11.90
CA ILE A 339 10.60 6.90 11.99
C ILE A 339 10.57 5.65 12.87
N MET A 340 9.97 5.75 14.06
CA MET A 340 9.89 4.61 14.99
C MET A 340 9.10 3.45 14.43
N ARG A 341 7.97 3.71 13.77
CA ARG A 341 7.17 2.68 13.09
C ARG A 341 7.99 1.94 12.03
N HIS A 342 8.76 2.67 11.22
CA HIS A 342 9.57 2.03 10.19
C HIS A 342 10.70 1.17 10.78
N VAL A 343 11.28 1.60 11.91
CA VAL A 343 12.27 0.80 12.65
C VAL A 343 11.61 -0.45 13.24
N ALA A 344 10.43 -0.32 13.83
CA ALA A 344 9.63 -1.43 14.35
C ALA A 344 9.31 -2.46 13.26
N GLU A 345 8.82 -2.00 12.09
CA GLU A 345 8.53 -2.86 10.92
C GLU A 345 9.79 -3.56 10.39
N THR A 346 10.93 -2.86 10.36
CA THR A 346 12.18 -3.43 9.82
C THR A 346 12.76 -4.51 10.73
N LEU A 347 12.62 -4.35 12.04
CA LEU A 347 13.21 -5.22 13.05
C LEU A 347 12.20 -6.21 13.65
N ASN A 348 10.93 -6.11 13.28
CA ASN A 348 9.81 -6.89 13.83
C ASN A 348 9.74 -6.81 15.37
N ILE A 349 9.91 -5.60 15.91
CA ILE A 349 9.84 -5.33 17.35
C ILE A 349 8.55 -4.55 17.63
N ASP A 350 7.94 -4.78 18.79
CA ASP A 350 6.78 -4.02 19.24
C ASP A 350 7.08 -2.53 19.33
N LEU A 351 6.16 -1.71 18.78
CA LEU A 351 6.35 -0.27 18.74
C LEU A 351 6.33 0.34 20.15
N GLU A 352 5.53 -0.21 21.08
CA GLU A 352 5.43 0.29 22.45
C GLU A 352 6.76 0.16 23.21
N ASP A 353 7.50 -0.94 23.03
CA ASP A 353 8.81 -1.15 23.66
C ASP A 353 9.85 -0.13 23.18
N LEU A 354 9.89 0.14 21.86
CA LEU A 354 10.73 1.19 21.28
C LEU A 354 10.41 2.57 21.89
N TYR A 355 9.13 2.86 22.14
CA TYR A 355 8.70 4.11 22.76
C TYR A 355 9.10 4.23 24.24
N ILE A 356 8.92 3.15 25.02
CA ILE A 356 9.31 3.08 26.43
C ILE A 356 10.82 3.31 26.59
N HIS A 357 11.63 2.67 25.74
CA HIS A 357 13.08 2.68 25.89
C HIS A 357 13.77 3.90 25.27
N ILE A 358 13.23 4.47 24.19
CA ILE A 358 13.88 5.57 23.47
C ILE A 358 13.05 6.85 23.55
N ALA A 359 11.80 6.83 23.08
CA ALA A 359 11.06 8.06 22.86
C ALA A 359 10.71 8.80 24.17
N TRP A 360 10.11 8.14 25.16
CA TRP A 360 9.67 8.80 26.40
C TRP A 360 10.82 9.35 27.25
N PRO A 361 11.96 8.64 27.41
CA PRO A 361 13.13 9.24 28.06
C PRO A 361 13.65 10.49 27.35
N LEU A 362 13.61 10.51 26.01
CA LEU A 362 14.00 11.70 25.24
C LEU A 362 13.03 12.87 25.42
N TYR A 363 11.72 12.60 25.52
CA TYR A 363 10.72 13.63 25.87
C TYR A 363 11.03 14.27 27.24
N ARG A 364 11.43 13.48 28.25
CA ARG A 364 11.77 14.00 29.58
C ARG A 364 13.02 14.88 29.60
N LYS A 365 14.04 14.54 28.80
CA LYS A 365 15.35 15.23 28.83
C LYS A 365 15.38 16.49 27.97
N TYR A 366 14.78 16.45 26.78
CA TYR A 366 14.86 17.55 25.80
C TYR A 366 13.51 18.26 25.58
N GLY A 367 12.47 17.89 26.35
CA GLY A 367 11.10 18.38 26.20
C GLY A 367 10.34 17.70 25.05
N HIS A 368 10.98 17.56 23.89
CA HIS A 368 10.40 16.87 22.73
C HIS A 368 11.43 15.97 22.03
N ALA A 369 11.03 14.74 21.68
CA ALA A 369 11.92 13.77 21.03
C ALA A 369 12.50 14.26 19.69
N PHE A 370 11.77 15.13 18.98
CA PHE A 370 12.23 15.77 17.73
C PHE A 370 13.51 16.58 17.90
N GLU A 371 13.67 17.34 18.98
CA GLU A 371 14.88 18.13 19.21
C GLU A 371 16.07 17.21 19.52
N ALA A 372 15.85 16.13 20.26
CA ALA A 372 16.85 15.10 20.46
C ALA A 372 17.27 14.44 19.14
N PHE A 373 16.32 14.17 18.24
CA PHE A 373 16.61 13.57 16.94
C PHE A 373 17.43 14.50 16.02
N LYS A 374 17.24 15.83 16.08
CA LYS A 374 18.13 16.78 15.39
C LYS A 374 19.56 16.65 15.88
N ILE A 375 19.75 16.57 17.20
CA ILE A 375 21.08 16.40 17.79
C ILE A 375 21.68 15.06 17.35
N ILE A 376 20.88 13.98 17.25
CA ILE A 376 21.33 12.66 16.77
C ILE A 376 21.87 12.71 15.33
N VAL A 377 21.38 13.62 14.47
CA VAL A 377 21.93 13.78 13.11
C VAL A 377 23.38 14.24 13.17
N THR A 378 23.70 15.19 14.06
CA THR A 378 25.03 15.79 14.21
C THR A 378 25.95 14.94 15.09
N ASP A 379 25.45 14.46 16.23
CA ASP A 379 26.17 13.66 17.21
C ASP A 379 25.25 12.54 17.76
N PRO A 380 25.28 11.34 17.16
CA PRO A 380 24.41 10.24 17.55
C PRO A 380 24.76 9.66 18.93
N ASP A 381 26.04 9.69 19.32
CA ASP A 381 26.51 8.97 20.50
C ASP A 381 26.22 9.72 21.80
N SER A 382 26.23 11.05 21.80
CA SER A 382 25.91 11.87 22.96
C SER A 382 24.49 11.64 23.50
N VAL A 383 23.52 11.49 22.59
CA VAL A 383 22.10 11.30 22.97
C VAL A 383 21.79 9.85 23.29
N LEU A 384 22.24 8.92 22.43
CA LEU A 384 21.87 7.50 22.52
C LEU A 384 22.57 6.78 23.68
N ASN A 385 23.79 7.19 24.06
CA ASN A 385 24.47 6.61 25.22
C ASN A 385 23.91 7.09 26.57
N THR A 386 23.12 8.16 26.60
CA THR A 386 22.43 8.59 27.83
C THR A 386 21.20 7.71 28.14
N LEU A 387 20.74 6.90 27.18
CA LEU A 387 19.57 6.03 27.31
C LEU A 387 20.00 4.64 27.84
N THR A 388 20.56 4.59 29.04
CA THR A 388 20.96 3.35 29.71
C THR A 388 19.87 2.86 30.67
N ARG A 389 19.68 1.53 30.71
CA ARG A 389 18.80 0.86 31.68
C ARG A 389 19.63 0.42 32.88
N GLU A 390 19.20 0.77 34.09
CA GLU A 390 19.62 0.08 35.30
C GLU A 390 18.76 -1.19 35.44
N VAL A 391 19.36 -2.37 35.29
CA VAL A 391 18.73 -3.64 35.68
C VAL A 391 19.35 -4.06 37.01
N LYS A 392 18.51 -4.26 38.03
CA LYS A 392 18.90 -4.90 39.29
C LYS A 392 18.63 -6.39 39.15
N GLU A 393 19.67 -7.20 39.07
CA GLU A 393 19.58 -8.66 39.21
C GLU A 393 20.31 -9.10 40.48
N VAL A 394 19.75 -10.12 41.14
CA VAL A 394 20.36 -10.77 42.31
C VAL A 394 21.23 -11.91 41.78
N GLY A 395 22.53 -11.84 42.00
CA GLY A 395 23.44 -12.93 41.65
C GLY A 395 23.20 -14.19 42.51
N PRO A 396 23.76 -15.35 42.11
CA PRO A 396 23.62 -16.61 42.86
C PRO A 396 24.17 -16.57 44.30
N ASP A 397 24.93 -15.54 44.68
CA ASP A 397 25.45 -15.32 46.04
C ASP A 397 24.72 -14.23 46.85
N GLY A 398 23.54 -13.77 46.40
CA GLY A 398 22.70 -12.83 47.16
C GLY A 398 23.26 -11.40 47.29
N GLN A 399 24.26 -11.02 46.49
CA GLN A 399 24.78 -9.66 46.41
C GLN A 399 24.27 -8.93 45.16
N GLU A 400 23.74 -7.71 45.37
CA GLU A 400 23.23 -6.83 44.32
C GLU A 400 24.39 -6.30 43.46
N VAL A 401 24.41 -6.65 42.16
CA VAL A 401 25.39 -6.10 41.21
C VAL A 401 24.65 -5.39 40.08
N THR A 402 24.74 -4.07 40.06
CA THR A 402 24.19 -3.19 39.02
C THR A 402 25.04 -3.31 37.75
N LYS A 403 24.62 -4.13 36.78
CA LYS A 403 25.25 -4.15 35.45
C LYS A 403 24.46 -3.26 34.50
N VAL A 404 25.14 -2.24 33.96
CA VAL A 404 24.58 -1.31 32.96
C VAL A 404 24.39 -2.08 31.65
N VAL A 405 23.15 -2.46 31.32
CA VAL A 405 22.81 -3.07 30.03
C VAL A 405 22.28 -1.97 29.12
N ARG A 406 22.84 -1.87 27.91
CA ARG A 406 22.38 -0.94 26.87
C ARG A 406 20.90 -1.23 26.59
N ALA A 407 20.04 -0.22 26.72
CA ALA A 407 18.58 -0.39 26.62
C ALA A 407 18.08 -0.81 25.22
N VAL A 408 18.98 -0.87 24.24
CA VAL A 408 18.68 -1.03 22.83
C VAL A 408 19.79 -1.88 22.20
N SER A 409 19.42 -2.89 21.42
CA SER A 409 20.35 -3.66 20.57
C SER A 409 21.13 -2.69 19.68
N GLU A 410 22.44 -2.91 19.47
CA GLU A 410 23.25 -2.08 18.57
C GLU A 410 22.62 -2.01 17.16
N GLU A 411 21.93 -3.07 16.73
CA GLU A 411 21.23 -3.14 15.44
C GLU A 411 20.06 -2.15 15.35
N VAL A 412 19.32 -1.96 16.45
CA VAL A 412 18.23 -0.99 16.54
C VAL A 412 18.79 0.42 16.51
N LYS A 413 19.91 0.67 17.21
CA LYS A 413 20.59 1.97 17.23
C LYS A 413 21.02 2.37 15.82
N ASP A 414 21.67 1.47 15.10
CA ASP A 414 22.17 1.73 13.75
C ASP A 414 21.04 1.94 12.75
N SER A 415 20.00 1.10 12.83
CA SER A 415 18.79 1.24 12.00
C SER A 415 18.06 2.55 12.27
N LEU A 416 17.97 2.97 13.54
CA LEU A 416 17.36 4.23 13.93
C LEU A 416 18.16 5.43 13.40
N VAL A 417 19.48 5.47 13.62
CA VAL A 417 20.34 6.56 13.14
C VAL A 417 20.30 6.68 11.62
N LYS A 418 20.33 5.54 10.91
CA LYS A 418 20.21 5.50 9.45
C LYS A 418 18.89 6.10 8.97
N ASN A 419 17.78 5.75 9.63
CA ASN A 419 16.46 6.27 9.30
C ASN A 419 16.28 7.75 9.66
N ILE A 420 16.81 8.19 10.79
CA ILE A 420 16.81 9.61 11.20
C ILE A 420 17.60 10.42 10.17
N ARG A 421 18.83 10.01 9.81
CA ARG A 421 19.62 10.70 8.78
C ARG A 421 18.88 10.75 7.44
N ARG A 422 18.22 9.68 7.04
CA ARG A 422 17.47 9.66 5.77
C ARG A 422 16.28 10.62 5.77
N ARG A 423 15.57 10.79 6.90
CA ARG A 423 14.31 11.56 6.96
C ARG A 423 14.45 12.98 7.51
N MET A 424 15.48 13.25 8.32
CA MET A 424 15.71 14.56 8.95
C MET A 424 16.85 15.37 8.35
N THR A 425 17.74 14.76 7.55
CA THR A 425 18.80 15.55 6.89
C THR A 425 18.14 16.48 5.88
N PRO A 426 18.31 17.82 6.03
CA PRO A 426 17.78 18.76 5.05
C PRO A 426 18.42 18.46 3.70
N GLN A 427 17.60 18.33 2.66
CA GLN A 427 18.13 18.18 1.31
C GLN A 427 18.74 19.51 0.88
N PRO A 428 19.89 19.50 0.17
CA PRO A 428 20.51 20.71 -0.32
C PRO A 428 19.56 21.44 -1.26
N LEU A 429 19.25 22.69 -0.91
CA LEU A 429 18.42 23.59 -1.70
C LEU A 429 19.28 24.21 -2.80
N LYS A 430 18.74 24.24 -4.01
CA LYS A 430 19.34 24.98 -5.12
C LYS A 430 18.83 26.42 -5.09
N ILE A 431 19.74 27.38 -5.08
CA ILE A 431 19.43 28.81 -5.18
C ILE A 431 19.97 29.32 -6.51
N ARG A 432 19.18 30.16 -7.16
CA ARG A 432 19.46 30.68 -8.49
C ARG A 432 19.26 32.18 -8.56
N ALA A 433 20.05 32.85 -9.38
CA ALA A 433 19.77 34.20 -9.86
C ALA A 433 20.07 34.30 -11.35
N ASP A 434 19.31 35.16 -12.03
CA ASP A 434 19.47 35.41 -13.46
C ASP A 434 20.02 36.83 -13.65
N ILE A 435 21.15 36.91 -14.35
CA ILE A 435 21.83 38.17 -14.62
C ILE A 435 22.05 38.36 -16.13
N GLU A 436 22.06 39.61 -16.55
CA GLU A 436 22.38 40.03 -17.89
C GLU A 436 23.71 40.80 -17.85
N MET A 437 24.73 40.32 -18.56
CA MET A 437 26.06 40.93 -18.61
C MET A 437 26.38 41.44 -20.01
N LYS A 438 26.71 42.71 -20.14
CA LYS A 438 27.10 43.35 -21.41
C LYS A 438 28.43 44.07 -21.26
N CYS A 439 29.37 43.84 -22.18
CA CYS A 439 30.59 44.63 -22.29
C CYS A 439 30.86 44.90 -23.77
N PHE A 440 30.93 46.18 -24.15
CA PHE A 440 31.12 46.63 -25.54
C PHE A 440 32.59 46.96 -25.89
N GLN A 441 33.53 46.70 -24.96
CA GLN A 441 34.96 46.83 -25.23
C GLN A 441 35.43 45.72 -26.19
N PHE A 442 36.52 45.97 -26.93
CA PHE A 442 37.11 44.97 -27.84
C PHE A 442 37.54 43.69 -27.10
N ASP A 443 37.98 43.82 -25.84
CA ASP A 443 38.31 42.70 -24.94
C ASP A 443 37.13 42.28 -24.04
N GLY A 444 35.89 42.63 -24.41
CA GLY A 444 34.71 42.44 -23.56
C GLY A 444 34.47 41.00 -23.10
N VAL A 445 34.79 40.01 -23.93
CA VAL A 445 34.66 38.59 -23.59
C VAL A 445 35.64 38.18 -22.47
N LEU A 446 36.86 38.74 -22.47
CA LEU A 446 37.85 38.47 -21.42
C LEU A 446 37.41 39.07 -20.09
N HIS A 447 36.87 40.29 -20.10
CA HIS A 447 36.35 40.95 -18.91
C HIS A 447 35.12 40.24 -18.32
N ILE A 448 34.23 39.70 -19.17
CA ILE A 448 33.10 38.88 -18.72
C ILE A 448 33.61 37.58 -18.07
N LYS A 449 34.59 36.90 -18.67
CA LYS A 449 35.21 35.71 -18.07
C LYS A 449 35.90 36.00 -16.74
N GLU A 450 36.58 37.14 -16.62
CA GLU A 450 37.21 37.57 -15.37
C GLU A 450 36.17 37.87 -14.28
N ALA A 451 35.06 38.54 -14.63
CA ALA A 451 33.96 38.78 -13.72
C ALA A 451 33.32 37.47 -13.23
N MET A 452 33.11 36.50 -14.14
CA MET A 452 32.63 35.17 -13.77
C MET A 452 33.56 34.47 -12.77
N ARG A 453 34.89 34.51 -13.00
CA ARG A 453 35.87 33.93 -12.09
C ARG A 453 35.86 34.61 -10.71
N LYS A 454 35.70 35.93 -10.66
CA LYS A 454 35.58 36.69 -9.39
C LYS A 454 34.32 36.33 -8.61
N ALA A 455 33.21 36.03 -9.29
CA ALA A 455 32.00 35.57 -8.63
C ALA A 455 32.08 34.10 -8.19
N GLU A 456 32.75 33.22 -8.92
CA GLU A 456 33.04 31.86 -8.47
C GLU A 456 33.94 31.86 -7.22
N ALA A 457 34.92 32.76 -7.16
CA ALA A 457 35.78 32.96 -5.99
C ALA A 457 35.07 33.54 -4.76
N ALA A 458 33.85 34.08 -4.92
CA ALA A 458 33.01 34.50 -3.80
C ALA A 458 32.24 33.34 -3.15
N GLY A 459 32.30 32.14 -3.74
CA GLY A 459 31.74 30.92 -3.16
C GLY A 459 32.65 30.32 -2.07
N ASN A 460 32.02 29.69 -1.08
CA ASN A 460 32.69 28.95 -0.01
C ASN A 460 32.58 27.43 -0.26
N ASP A 461 33.35 26.61 0.46
CA ASP A 461 33.29 25.14 0.34
C ASP A 461 31.88 24.56 0.60
N ASP A 462 31.14 25.15 1.55
CA ASP A 462 29.76 24.77 1.86
C ASP A 462 28.72 25.31 0.87
N CYS A 463 29.09 26.32 0.07
CA CYS A 463 28.20 27.06 -0.82
C CYS A 463 28.89 27.37 -2.16
N PRO A 464 29.15 26.36 -3.01
CA PRO A 464 29.84 26.58 -4.27
C PRO A 464 28.96 27.38 -5.23
N VAL A 465 29.49 28.47 -5.79
CA VAL A 465 28.81 29.28 -6.81
C VAL A 465 29.25 28.81 -8.19
N LYS A 466 28.29 28.47 -9.06
CA LYS A 466 28.51 28.06 -10.45
C LYS A 466 27.74 28.97 -11.38
N ILE A 467 28.42 29.52 -12.38
CA ILE A 467 27.81 30.41 -13.38
C ILE A 467 27.71 29.67 -14.71
N LYS A 468 26.52 29.65 -15.31
CA LYS A 468 26.26 29.06 -16.62
C LYS A 468 25.78 30.12 -17.60
N LEU A 469 26.28 30.07 -18.82
CA LEU A 469 25.73 30.83 -19.94
C LEU A 469 24.46 30.13 -20.44
N VAL A 470 23.36 30.87 -20.55
CA VAL A 470 22.13 30.40 -21.20
C VAL A 470 22.16 30.79 -22.68
N ALA A 471 22.26 32.09 -22.93
CA ALA A 471 22.43 32.69 -24.26
C ALA A 471 23.01 34.09 -24.05
N PRO A 472 23.94 34.60 -24.88
CA PRO A 472 24.39 35.98 -24.73
C PRO A 472 23.19 36.95 -24.87
N PRO A 473 22.99 37.95 -24.00
CA PRO A 473 23.78 38.37 -22.83
C PRO A 473 23.30 37.81 -21.46
N LEU A 474 22.46 36.78 -21.43
CA LEU A 474 21.87 36.13 -20.25
C LEU A 474 22.72 35.01 -19.64
N TYR A 475 22.96 35.12 -18.34
CA TYR A 475 23.72 34.17 -17.54
C TYR A 475 22.93 33.82 -16.27
N VAL A 476 23.14 32.60 -15.79
CA VAL A 476 22.48 32.07 -14.59
C VAL A 476 23.52 31.67 -13.57
N LEU A 477 23.40 32.21 -12.36
CA LEU A 477 24.16 31.78 -11.20
C LEU A 477 23.36 30.73 -10.46
N THR A 478 24.02 29.65 -10.07
CA THR A 478 23.45 28.57 -9.27
C THR A 478 24.37 28.28 -8.10
N THR A 479 23.80 28.05 -6.92
CA THR A 479 24.51 27.50 -5.76
C THR A 479 23.66 26.42 -5.10
N GLN A 480 24.29 25.52 -4.36
CA GLN A 480 23.63 24.50 -3.56
C GLN A 480 24.00 24.73 -2.10
N THR A 481 23.01 24.93 -1.25
CA THR A 481 23.21 25.22 0.17
C THR A 481 22.16 24.50 1.02
N LEU A 482 22.50 24.17 2.26
CA LEU A 482 21.53 23.64 3.23
C LEU A 482 20.66 24.76 3.80
N ASP A 483 21.25 25.94 3.98
CA ASP A 483 20.58 27.14 4.46
C ASP A 483 20.20 28.07 3.31
N LYS A 484 18.94 28.49 3.29
CA LYS A 484 18.37 29.41 2.31
C LYS A 484 18.94 30.82 2.45
N GLU A 485 19.11 31.33 3.67
CA GLU A 485 19.51 32.71 3.89
C GLU A 485 20.99 32.90 3.55
N GLN A 486 21.83 31.99 4.03
CA GLN A 486 23.26 31.98 3.71
C GLN A 486 23.50 31.91 2.20
N GLY A 487 22.78 31.05 1.48
CA GLY A 487 22.95 30.92 0.04
C GLY A 487 22.47 32.13 -0.76
N ILE A 488 21.40 32.82 -0.32
CA ILE A 488 20.97 34.10 -0.92
C ILE A 488 22.05 35.18 -0.72
N LEU A 489 22.62 35.27 0.49
CA LEU A 489 23.70 36.22 0.79
C LEU A 489 24.95 35.97 -0.06
N VAL A 490 25.39 34.73 -0.17
CA VAL A 490 26.55 34.35 -1.00
C VAL A 490 26.31 34.71 -2.46
N LEU A 491 25.13 34.42 -3.01
CA LEU A 491 24.82 34.79 -4.40
C LEU A 491 24.77 36.31 -4.61
N ASN A 492 24.19 37.06 -3.67
CA ASN A 492 24.15 38.53 -3.75
C ASN A 492 25.55 39.14 -3.68
N ASN A 493 26.44 38.59 -2.84
CA ASN A 493 27.84 38.97 -2.79
C ASN A 493 28.56 38.68 -4.12
N ALA A 494 28.30 37.51 -4.71
CA ALA A 494 28.83 37.15 -6.03
C ALA A 494 28.34 38.10 -7.15
N ILE A 495 27.05 38.46 -7.16
CA ILE A 495 26.49 39.44 -8.10
C ILE A 495 27.16 40.81 -7.91
N THR A 496 27.36 41.25 -6.67
CA THR A 496 28.03 42.53 -6.36
C THR A 496 29.49 42.52 -6.81
N ALA A 497 30.20 41.41 -6.63
CA ALA A 497 31.57 41.23 -7.11
C ALA A 497 31.64 41.27 -8.65
N CYS A 498 30.71 40.60 -9.33
CA CYS A 498 30.54 40.68 -10.79
C CYS A 498 30.31 42.11 -11.26
N THR A 499 29.37 42.84 -10.64
CA THR A 499 29.05 44.22 -10.99
C THR A 499 30.30 45.11 -10.92
N ARG A 500 31.05 45.02 -9.81
CA ARG A 500 32.29 45.79 -9.64
C ARG A 500 33.34 45.48 -10.70
N ALA A 501 33.50 44.20 -11.08
CA ALA A 501 34.46 43.79 -12.10
C ALA A 501 34.07 44.29 -13.51
N ILE A 502 32.77 44.27 -13.83
CA ILE A 502 32.27 44.68 -15.14
C ILE A 502 32.26 46.20 -15.30
N GLU A 503 31.91 46.93 -14.25
CA GLU A 503 31.92 48.41 -14.25
C GLU A 503 33.32 48.99 -14.44
N GLN A 504 34.36 48.33 -13.90
CA GLN A 504 35.77 48.72 -14.12
C GLN A 504 36.14 48.78 -15.61
N HIS A 505 35.52 47.93 -16.43
CA HIS A 505 35.78 47.82 -17.87
C HIS A 505 34.66 48.42 -18.73
N LYS A 506 33.90 49.40 -18.20
CA LYS A 506 32.77 50.05 -18.91
C LYS A 506 31.69 49.09 -19.42
N GLY A 507 31.54 47.93 -18.78
CA GLY A 507 30.39 47.04 -19.02
C GLY A 507 29.19 47.41 -18.13
N LYS A 508 28.05 46.77 -18.39
CA LYS A 508 26.81 46.93 -17.61
C LYS A 508 26.27 45.56 -17.22
N LEU A 509 25.93 45.39 -15.95
CA LEU A 509 25.23 44.22 -15.41
C LEU A 509 23.82 44.62 -14.98
N VAL A 510 22.81 43.83 -15.36
CA VAL A 510 21.42 44.00 -14.92
C VAL A 510 20.91 42.68 -14.35
N VAL A 511 20.40 42.71 -13.12
CA VAL A 511 19.78 41.53 -12.50
C VAL A 511 18.35 41.40 -13.05
N LYS A 512 18.04 40.28 -13.72
CA LYS A 512 16.68 39.99 -14.23
C LYS A 512 15.83 39.39 -13.13
N GLU A 513 16.34 38.35 -12.50
CA GLU A 513 15.74 37.72 -11.32
C GLU A 513 16.78 37.63 -10.20
N GLY A 514 16.44 38.16 -9.03
CA GLY A 514 17.30 38.08 -7.85
C GLY A 514 17.43 36.67 -7.30
N ALA A 515 18.36 36.48 -6.36
CA ALA A 515 18.63 35.18 -5.74
C ALA A 515 17.38 34.60 -5.06
N ARG A 516 16.89 33.47 -5.57
CA ARG A 516 15.74 32.73 -5.01
C ARG A 516 16.00 31.24 -4.96
N ALA A 517 15.39 30.57 -3.98
CA ALA A 517 15.38 29.11 -3.93
C ALA A 517 14.51 28.56 -5.08
N VAL A 518 15.02 27.54 -5.76
CA VAL A 518 14.44 26.99 -6.99
C VAL A 518 13.95 25.58 -6.73
N SER A 519 12.74 25.28 -7.20
CA SER A 519 12.17 23.93 -7.15
C SER A 519 12.69 23.07 -8.30
N GLU A 520 12.58 21.74 -8.19
CA GLU A 520 12.94 20.83 -9.29
C GLU A 520 12.17 21.11 -10.58
N ARG A 521 10.92 21.60 -10.45
CA ARG A 521 10.09 22.00 -11.60
C ARG A 521 10.70 23.18 -12.35
N ASP A 522 11.15 24.20 -11.61
CA ASP A 522 11.74 25.40 -12.20
C ASP A 522 13.09 25.10 -12.86
N ASP A 523 13.88 24.19 -12.27
CA ASP A 523 15.12 23.66 -12.84
C ASP A 523 14.87 22.97 -14.19
N LYS A 524 13.80 22.16 -14.27
CA LYS A 524 13.43 21.46 -15.51
C LYS A 524 12.99 22.42 -16.60
N LEU A 525 12.14 23.40 -16.27
CA LEU A 525 11.70 24.43 -17.22
C LEU A 525 12.87 25.24 -17.77
N LEU A 526 13.86 25.55 -16.91
CA LEU A 526 15.07 26.23 -17.36
C LEU A 526 15.92 25.35 -18.28
N ALA A 527 16.07 24.07 -17.97
CA ALA A 527 16.82 23.15 -18.81
C ALA A 527 16.19 23.02 -20.22
N GLU A 528 14.87 22.93 -20.29
CA GLU A 528 14.11 22.95 -21.55
C GLU A 528 14.31 24.26 -22.31
N HIS A 529 14.25 25.41 -21.61
CA HIS A 529 14.51 26.71 -22.22
C HIS A 529 15.95 26.85 -22.73
N MET A 530 16.95 26.35 -21.98
CA MET A 530 18.35 26.30 -22.41
C MET A 530 18.52 25.40 -23.63
N ALA A 531 17.86 24.24 -23.68
CA ALA A 531 17.94 23.33 -24.81
C ALA A 531 17.33 23.95 -26.07
N LYS A 532 16.17 24.59 -25.94
CA LYS A 532 15.52 25.31 -27.05
C LYS A 532 16.41 26.43 -27.58
N LEU A 533 16.96 27.28 -26.71
CA LEU A 533 17.86 28.35 -27.13
C LEU A 533 19.16 27.83 -27.74
N ARG A 534 19.65 26.66 -27.32
CA ARG A 534 20.80 26.02 -27.99
C ARG A 534 20.43 25.58 -29.40
N GLN A 535 19.30 24.90 -29.57
CA GLN A 535 18.81 24.47 -30.87
C GLN A 535 18.58 25.66 -31.81
N ASP A 536 17.93 26.73 -31.34
CA ASP A 536 17.69 27.96 -32.11
C ASP A 536 19.01 28.65 -32.54
N ASN A 537 20.10 28.44 -31.79
CA ASN A 537 21.43 28.98 -32.12
C ASN A 537 22.29 28.01 -32.96
N GLU A 538 21.92 26.73 -33.05
CA GLU A 538 22.73 25.68 -33.70
C GLU A 538 22.48 25.59 -35.22
N GLU A 539 21.49 26.33 -35.74
CA GLU A 539 21.10 26.28 -37.16
C GLU A 539 20.93 27.68 -37.79
N VAL A 540 22.03 28.36 -38.10
CA VAL A 540 22.08 29.37 -39.18
C VAL A 540 23.43 29.25 -39.90
N SER A 541 23.53 28.25 -40.78
CA SER A 541 24.56 28.18 -41.82
C SER A 541 24.07 29.03 -43.00
N GLY A 542 24.34 30.33 -42.96
CA GLY A 542 23.94 31.26 -44.01
C GLY A 542 24.99 31.37 -45.11
N ASP A 543 25.31 30.26 -45.80
CA ASP A 543 26.03 30.21 -47.08
C ASP A 543 25.79 28.82 -47.73
N GLU A 544 24.62 28.64 -48.35
CA GLU A 544 24.52 27.85 -49.59
C GLU A 544 24.08 28.85 -50.66
N ASP A 545 25.05 29.28 -51.47
CA ASP A 545 24.87 30.15 -52.63
C ASP A 545 23.82 29.55 -53.58
N SER A 546 22.65 30.19 -53.67
CA SER A 546 21.71 29.97 -54.76
C SER A 546 22.18 30.76 -55.99
N GLU A 547 23.21 30.25 -56.67
CA GLU A 547 23.48 30.57 -58.07
C GLU A 547 22.58 29.68 -58.94
N GLU A 548 21.31 30.04 -59.09
CA GLU A 548 20.49 29.53 -60.20
C GLU A 548 20.71 30.46 -61.40
N GLU A 549 21.52 29.96 -62.35
CA GLU A 549 21.74 30.53 -63.67
C GLU A 549 20.41 30.84 -64.37
N GLU A 550 20.28 32.06 -64.86
CA GLU A 550 19.29 32.42 -65.89
C GLU A 550 19.60 31.63 -67.17
N ASP A 551 18.99 30.45 -67.36
CA ASP A 551 18.93 29.80 -68.66
C ASP A 551 17.64 30.15 -69.40
N THR A 552 17.83 30.96 -70.44
CA THR A 552 16.86 31.32 -71.46
C THR A 552 16.59 30.13 -72.40
N GLY A 553 15.35 29.64 -72.53
CA GLY A 553 15.02 28.81 -73.71
C GLY A 553 13.74 27.99 -73.71
N MET A 554 12.75 28.48 -74.47
CA MET A 554 11.60 27.77 -75.08
C MET A 554 10.48 27.30 -74.11
N GLY A 555 9.24 27.77 -74.18
CA GLY A 555 8.50 28.33 -75.30
C GLY A 555 7.86 27.21 -76.14
N GLU A 556 7.02 26.37 -75.55
CA GLU A 556 6.09 25.52 -76.30
C GLU A 556 4.65 25.93 -75.98
N VAL A 557 4.01 26.45 -77.02
CA VAL A 557 2.59 26.81 -77.09
C VAL A 557 1.87 25.58 -77.60
N ASP A 558 0.85 25.11 -76.89
CA ASP A 558 -0.24 24.39 -77.54
C ASP A 558 -1.60 24.88 -77.02
N VAL A 559 -2.39 25.29 -77.99
CA VAL A 559 -3.72 25.91 -77.92
C VAL A 559 -4.73 24.86 -78.36
N ASP A 560 -5.74 24.57 -77.52
CA ASP A 560 -7.16 24.35 -77.89
C ASP A 560 -7.89 23.77 -76.66
N ASN A 561 -9.16 24.05 -76.34
CA ASN A 561 -10.16 25.01 -76.75
C ASN A 561 -11.36 24.80 -75.80
N GLY A 562 -12.26 25.78 -75.69
CA GLY A 562 -13.67 25.48 -75.43
C GLY A 562 -14.33 26.16 -74.23
N SER A 563 -14.85 27.37 -74.49
CA SER A 563 -16.19 27.87 -74.12
C SER A 563 -16.68 27.76 -72.65
N GLY A 564 -17.20 28.79 -71.99
CA GLY A 564 -17.58 30.12 -72.45
C GLY A 564 -18.38 30.88 -71.38
N ILE A 565 -18.41 32.21 -71.54
CA ILE A 565 -19.59 33.12 -71.45
C ILE A 565 -20.33 33.10 -70.09
N THR A 566 -20.03 34.03 -69.17
CA THR A 566 -20.79 35.29 -68.85
C THR A 566 -22.31 35.06 -68.71
N GLU A 567 -22.98 35.41 -67.62
CA GLU A 567 -22.88 36.61 -66.77
C GLU A 567 -22.79 36.31 -65.27
#